data_AF-A0A077X7H7-F1
#
_entry.id   AF-A0A077X7H7-F1
#
_cell.length_a   1.000
_cell.length_b   1.000
_cell.length_c   1.000
_cell.angle_alpha   90.00
_cell.angle_beta   90.00
_cell.angle_gamma   90.00
#
_symmetry.space_group_name_H-M   'P 1'
#
loop_
_entity.id
_entity.type
_entity.pdbx_description
1 polymer ?
#
loop_
_entity_poly.entity_id
_entity_poly.type
_entity_poly.pdbx_seq_one_letter_code
_entity_poly.pdbx_strand_id
1 'polypeptide(L)'
;YNELINKFWDPDHSKFVYGSSAKRKIARVYTPNLIMIQQRWKKLPWTREKYFYAIAAKYKISKNKTIIVMSSANIIDNNRKNKKYFENTIVKSANLFQAEVDSEDEIRNGKIKKSYVNLSGYIVEKRKNHIY
;
A
#
# COMPACT_ATOMS: atom_id res chain seq x y z
N TYR A 1 6.18 -20.12 -9.61
CA TYR A 1 6.77 -19.26 -8.55
C TYR A 1 6.82 -17.82 -9.00
N ASN A 2 7.67 -17.44 -9.96
CA ASN A 2 7.75 -16.05 -10.45
C ASN A 2 6.40 -15.52 -10.97
N GLU A 3 5.60 -16.35 -11.64
CA GLU A 3 4.24 -16.00 -12.06
C GLU A 3 3.32 -15.64 -10.88
N LEU A 4 3.37 -16.42 -9.79
CA LEU A 4 2.61 -16.10 -8.58
C LEU A 4 3.12 -14.82 -7.94
N ILE A 5 4.42 -14.60 -7.89
CA ILE A 5 5.00 -13.33 -7.40
C ILE A 5 4.49 -12.15 -8.23
N ASN A 6 4.49 -12.27 -9.56
CA ASN A 6 4.02 -11.20 -10.43
C ASN A 6 2.52 -10.95 -10.24
N LYS A 7 1.72 -12.02 -10.12
CA LYS A 7 0.29 -11.95 -9.81
C LYS A 7 0.00 -11.33 -8.44
N PHE A 8 0.88 -11.56 -7.47
CA PHE A 8 0.80 -10.99 -6.14
C PHE A 8 1.28 -9.54 -6.09
N TRP A 9 2.23 -9.17 -6.93
CA TRP A 9 2.75 -7.81 -7.06
C TRP A 9 1.84 -6.89 -7.88
N ASP A 10 1.02 -7.47 -8.76
CA ASP A 10 0.07 -6.75 -9.58
C ASP A 10 -0.99 -6.06 -8.70
N PRO A 11 -1.02 -4.71 -8.66
CA PRO A 11 -1.94 -3.95 -7.83
C PRO A 11 -3.41 -4.10 -8.25
N ASP A 12 -3.66 -4.43 -9.53
CA ASP A 12 -5.00 -4.68 -10.07
C ASP A 12 -5.49 -6.10 -9.73
N HIS A 13 -4.59 -6.96 -9.22
CA HIS A 13 -4.98 -8.29 -8.82
C HIS A 13 -5.78 -8.27 -7.51
N SER A 14 -6.87 -9.06 -7.48
CA SER A 14 -7.79 -9.14 -6.33
C SER A 14 -7.14 -9.64 -5.05
N LYS A 15 -5.95 -10.27 -5.13
CA LYS A 15 -5.20 -10.84 -3.99
C LYS A 15 -4.05 -9.97 -3.48
N PHE A 16 -3.88 -8.73 -3.95
CA PHE A 16 -2.84 -7.83 -3.45
C PHE A 16 -3.14 -7.36 -2.00
N VAL A 17 -2.53 -8.02 -1.02
CA VAL A 17 -2.40 -7.71 0.44
C VAL A 17 -3.70 -7.42 1.23
N TYR A 18 -4.85 -7.21 0.59
CA TYR A 18 -6.16 -6.97 1.22
C TYR A 18 -7.27 -7.54 0.33
N GLY A 19 -8.32 -8.08 0.94
CA GLY A 19 -9.44 -8.75 0.26
C GLY A 19 -10.24 -7.89 -0.73
N SER A 20 -11.18 -8.54 -1.42
CA SER A 20 -11.93 -8.08 -2.61
C SER A 20 -12.67 -6.75 -2.53
N SER A 21 -12.77 -6.11 -1.37
CA SER A 21 -13.50 -4.84 -1.16
C SER A 21 -12.63 -3.58 -1.24
N ALA A 22 -11.32 -3.71 -1.46
CA ALA A 22 -10.41 -2.59 -1.57
C ALA A 22 -10.16 -2.18 -3.04
N LYS A 23 -10.43 -0.92 -3.38
CA LYS A 23 -10.00 -0.32 -4.66
C LYS A 23 -8.57 0.18 -4.52
N ARG A 24 -7.71 -0.10 -5.49
CA ARG A 24 -6.30 0.31 -5.48
C ARG A 24 -6.00 1.16 -6.71
N LYS A 25 -5.04 2.06 -6.55
CA LYS A 25 -4.52 2.92 -7.61
C LYS A 25 -3.02 3.08 -7.39
N ILE A 26 -2.23 2.99 -8.45
CA ILE A 26 -0.82 3.36 -8.40
C ILE A 26 -0.76 4.89 -8.39
N ALA A 27 -0.26 5.47 -7.31
CA ALA A 27 -0.09 6.90 -7.17
C ALA A 27 1.22 7.38 -7.80
N ARG A 28 2.28 6.56 -7.72
CA ARG A 28 3.59 6.83 -8.33
C ARG A 28 4.38 5.54 -8.52
N VAL A 29 5.15 5.46 -9.60
CA VAL A 29 6.14 4.39 -9.80
C VAL A 29 7.53 4.98 -9.61
N TYR A 30 8.32 4.41 -8.70
CA TYR A 30 9.73 4.79 -8.51
C TYR A 30 10.64 3.84 -9.28
N THR A 31 10.38 2.53 -9.13
CA THR A 31 11.06 1.46 -9.87
C THR A 31 10.07 0.31 -10.11
N PRO A 32 10.41 -0.69 -10.96
CA PRO A 32 9.56 -1.88 -11.13
C PRO A 32 9.26 -2.66 -9.84
N ASN A 33 10.05 -2.45 -8.79
CA ASN A 33 9.95 -3.12 -7.50
C ASN A 33 9.58 -2.18 -6.34
N LEU A 34 9.34 -0.90 -6.61
CA LEU A 34 9.02 0.11 -5.60
C LEU A 34 7.99 1.09 -6.15
N ILE A 35 6.79 1.06 -5.58
CA ILE A 35 5.66 1.88 -6.01
C ILE A 35 4.99 2.54 -4.82
N MET A 36 4.37 3.68 -5.05
CA MET A 36 3.38 4.23 -4.14
C MET A 36 1.99 3.81 -4.59
N ILE A 37 1.22 3.27 -3.67
CA ILE A 37 -0.19 2.95 -3.90
C ILE A 37 -1.09 3.84 -3.06
N GLN A 38 -2.25 4.14 -3.62
CA GLN A 38 -3.43 4.56 -2.88
C GLN A 38 -4.35 3.36 -2.78
N GLN A 39 -4.76 3.03 -1.55
CA GLN A 39 -5.79 2.04 -1.32
C GLN A 39 -7.01 2.67 -0.66
N ARG A 40 -8.20 2.39 -1.19
CA ARG A 40 -9.49 2.85 -0.71
C ARG A 40 -10.34 1.66 -0.31
N TRP A 41 -11.07 1.77 0.80
CA TRP A 41 -12.07 0.77 1.19
C TRP A 41 -13.41 1.42 1.53
N LYS A 42 -14.47 0.64 1.35
CA LYS A 42 -15.82 0.94 1.81
C LYS A 42 -16.26 -0.23 2.70
N LYS A 43 -16.51 0.01 3.98
CA LYS A 43 -16.90 -1.06 4.91
C LYS A 43 -18.39 -1.41 4.77
N LEU A 44 -19.25 -0.40 4.73
CA LEU A 44 -20.71 -0.53 4.69
C LEU A 44 -21.35 0.66 3.95
N PRO A 45 -22.61 0.53 3.47
CA PRO A 45 -23.32 1.58 2.70
C PRO A 45 -23.38 2.94 3.39
N TRP A 46 -23.29 2.97 4.72
CA TRP A 46 -23.43 4.16 5.57
C TRP A 46 -22.13 4.60 6.25
N THR A 47 -21.03 3.89 6.00
CA THR A 47 -19.73 4.25 6.58
C THR A 47 -18.96 5.15 5.65
N ARG A 48 -18.29 6.16 6.23
CA ARG A 48 -17.35 6.99 5.50
C ARG A 48 -16.22 6.14 4.93
N GLU A 49 -16.04 6.24 3.62
CA GLU A 49 -14.92 5.60 2.91
C GLU A 49 -13.60 6.04 3.54
N LYS A 50 -12.65 5.11 3.60
CA LYS A 50 -11.29 5.45 4.07
C LYS A 50 -10.29 5.14 2.99
N TYR A 51 -9.17 5.83 3.08
CA TYR A 51 -8.05 5.65 2.18
C TYR A 51 -6.74 5.72 2.94
N PHE A 52 -5.69 5.15 2.37
CA PHE A 52 -4.33 5.37 2.82
C PHE A 52 -3.39 5.37 1.63
N TYR A 53 -2.24 6.01 1.82
CA TYR A 53 -1.09 5.87 0.94
C TYR A 53 -0.05 4.99 1.60
N ALA A 54 0.61 4.15 0.80
CA ALA A 54 1.71 3.32 1.25
C ALA A 54 2.76 3.19 0.15
N ILE A 55 4.02 3.09 0.57
CA ILE A 55 5.10 2.62 -0.28
C ILE A 55 5.10 1.10 -0.21
N ALA A 56 4.91 0.46 -1.36
CA ALA A 56 4.99 -0.97 -1.52
C ALA A 56 6.31 -1.33 -2.21
N ALA A 57 6.97 -2.37 -1.70
CA ALA A 57 8.23 -2.87 -2.20
C ALA A 57 8.17 -4.39 -2.40
N LYS A 58 8.80 -4.86 -3.48
CA LYS A 58 9.04 -6.27 -3.75
C LYS A 58 10.54 -6.52 -3.68
N TYR A 59 10.95 -7.44 -2.80
CA TYR A 59 12.36 -7.77 -2.64
C TYR A 59 12.57 -9.28 -2.66
N LYS A 60 13.51 -9.74 -3.50
CA LYS A 60 13.89 -11.14 -3.58
C LYS A 60 14.97 -11.43 -2.54
N ILE A 61 14.62 -12.17 -1.50
CA ILE A 61 15.53 -12.53 -0.40
C ILE A 61 16.48 -13.65 -0.83
N SER A 62 15.97 -14.63 -1.59
CA SER A 62 16.77 -15.73 -2.13
C SER A 62 16.12 -16.29 -3.40
N LYS A 63 16.73 -17.31 -4.02
CA LYS A 63 16.16 -17.97 -5.21
C LYS A 63 14.71 -18.40 -5.03
N ASN A 64 14.34 -18.79 -3.81
CA ASN A 64 13.04 -19.38 -3.48
C ASN A 64 12.22 -18.53 -2.51
N LYS A 65 12.68 -17.34 -2.12
CA LYS A 65 12.00 -16.49 -1.12
C LYS A 65 11.92 -15.05 -1.59
N THR A 66 10.72 -14.50 -1.59
CA THR A 66 10.43 -13.12 -1.98
C THR A 66 9.52 -12.51 -0.95
N ILE A 67 9.78 -11.26 -0.56
CA ILE A 67 8.90 -10.50 0.30
C ILE A 67 8.21 -9.42 -0.53
N ILE A 68 6.90 -9.27 -0.32
CA ILE A 68 6.14 -8.13 -0.79
C ILE A 68 5.61 -7.45 0.46
N VAL A 69 6.00 -6.19 0.65
CA VAL A 69 5.74 -5.45 1.87
C VAL A 69 5.32 -4.04 1.54
N MET A 70 4.52 -3.42 2.41
CA MET A 70 4.14 -2.04 2.31
C MET A 70 4.11 -1.37 3.68
N SER A 71 4.29 -0.06 3.65
CA SER A 71 4.25 0.79 4.83
C SER A 71 3.80 2.20 4.45
N SER A 72 2.98 2.83 5.29
CA SER A 72 2.66 4.25 5.15
C SER A 72 3.86 5.10 5.51
N ALA A 73 4.08 6.13 4.68
CA ALA A 73 5.10 7.15 4.86
C ALA A 73 4.44 8.53 5.02
N ASN A 74 5.23 9.60 5.14
CA ASN A 74 4.71 10.96 5.26
C ASN A 74 4.25 11.49 3.89
N ILE A 75 2.99 11.23 3.53
CA ILE A 75 2.43 11.63 2.24
C ILE A 75 1.58 12.89 2.38
N ILE A 76 2.00 13.94 1.66
CA ILE A 76 1.26 15.19 1.49
C ILE A 76 0.25 14.97 0.37
N ASP A 77 -1.02 14.85 0.75
CA ASP A 77 -2.15 14.63 -0.15
C ASP A 77 -3.10 15.84 -0.18
N ASN A 78 -2.68 16.98 0.36
CA ASN A 78 -3.44 18.23 0.38
C ASN A 78 -4.87 18.10 0.98
N ASN A 79 -5.06 17.16 1.91
CA ASN A 79 -6.33 17.00 2.62
C ASN A 79 -6.56 18.16 3.61
N ARG A 80 -7.53 19.02 3.33
CA ARG A 80 -7.85 20.21 4.13
C ARG A 80 -8.28 19.87 5.58
N LYS A 81 -8.90 18.71 5.79
CA LYS A 81 -9.41 18.28 7.12
C LYS A 81 -8.42 17.45 7.92
N ASN A 82 -7.48 16.78 7.28
CA ASN A 82 -6.51 15.94 7.97
C ASN A 82 -5.08 16.40 7.68
N LYS A 83 -4.61 17.29 8.57
CA LYS A 83 -3.22 17.78 8.60
C LYS A 83 -2.36 17.02 9.62
N LYS A 84 -2.89 15.94 10.21
CA LYS A 84 -2.20 15.23 11.30
C LYS A 84 -1.02 14.45 10.72
N TYR A 85 0.15 14.69 11.31
CA TYR A 85 1.34 13.92 11.04
C TYR A 85 1.14 12.46 11.47
N PHE A 86 1.52 11.53 10.59
CA PHE A 86 1.56 10.11 10.91
C PHE A 86 2.99 9.71 11.15
N GLU A 87 3.23 9.08 12.30
CA GLU A 87 4.50 8.48 12.63
C GLU A 87 4.35 6.95 12.62
N ASN A 88 5.13 6.31 11.79
CA ASN A 88 5.23 4.86 11.73
C ASN A 88 6.12 4.36 12.86
N THR A 89 5.54 3.60 13.78
CA THR A 89 6.25 3.07 14.95
C THR A 89 7.01 1.78 14.68
N ILE A 90 6.69 1.06 13.59
CA ILE A 90 7.31 -0.21 13.22
C ILE A 90 8.46 0.03 12.25
N VAL A 91 8.17 0.72 11.14
CA VAL A 91 9.17 1.05 10.12
C VAL A 91 9.61 2.50 10.31
N LYS A 92 10.45 2.75 11.33
CA LYS A 92 10.89 4.11 11.67
C LYS A 92 11.54 4.85 10.50
N SER A 93 12.24 4.13 9.61
CA SER A 93 12.85 4.70 8.41
C SER A 93 11.82 5.25 7.41
N ALA A 94 10.57 4.77 7.43
CA ALA A 94 9.51 5.30 6.57
C ALA A 94 9.10 6.74 6.93
N ASN A 95 9.40 7.18 8.17
CA ASN A 95 9.13 8.55 8.60
C ASN A 95 10.04 9.59 7.93
N LEU A 96 11.20 9.16 7.44
CA LEU A 96 12.13 10.00 6.67
C LEU A 96 11.66 10.21 5.23
N PHE A 97 10.73 9.36 4.76
CA PHE A 97 10.23 9.44 3.40
C PHE A 97 9.05 10.40 3.32
N GLN A 98 9.23 11.48 2.57
CA GLN A 98 8.19 12.46 2.30
C GLN A 98 7.94 12.59 0.80
N ALA A 99 6.68 12.58 0.41
CA ALA A 99 6.28 12.81 -0.97
C ALA A 99 4.94 13.52 -1.05
N GLU A 100 4.81 14.44 -2.00
CA GLU A 100 3.55 15.07 -2.36
C GLU A 100 2.88 14.33 -3.51
N VAL A 101 1.56 14.22 -3.45
CA VAL A 101 0.71 13.58 -4.45
C VAL A 101 -0.44 14.53 -4.80
N ASP A 102 -0.71 14.69 -6.10
CA ASP A 102 -1.94 15.33 -6.55
C ASP A 102 -3.12 14.36 -6.35
N SER A 103 -3.86 14.59 -5.26
CA SER A 103 -4.94 13.72 -4.81
C SER A 103 -6.29 14.15 -5.38
N GLU A 104 -7.24 13.22 -5.40
CA GLU A 104 -8.58 13.50 -5.92
C GLU A 104 -9.34 14.51 -5.02
N ASP A 105 -10.29 15.26 -5.61
CA ASP A 105 -11.03 16.32 -4.90
C ASP A 105 -11.70 15.88 -3.59
N GLU A 106 -12.18 14.65 -3.54
CA GLU A 106 -12.79 14.10 -2.32
C GLU A 106 -11.79 13.94 -1.18
N ILE A 107 -10.52 13.68 -1.50
CA ILE A 107 -9.41 13.66 -0.54
C ILE A 107 -9.07 15.09 -0.13
N ARG A 108 -8.84 15.97 -1.10
CA ARG A 108 -8.50 17.39 -0.85
C ARG A 108 -9.55 18.08 0.03
N ASN A 109 -10.83 17.82 -0.23
CA ASN A 109 -11.96 18.34 0.54
C ASN A 109 -12.23 17.59 1.85
N GLY A 110 -11.49 16.52 2.14
CA GLY A 110 -11.68 15.69 3.33
C GLY A 110 -13.08 15.09 3.40
N LYS A 111 -13.63 14.61 2.28
CA LYS A 111 -14.88 13.82 2.23
C LYS A 111 -14.63 12.38 2.63
N ILE A 112 -13.48 11.81 2.28
CA ILE A 112 -13.05 10.47 2.71
C ILE A 112 -12.03 10.54 3.87
N LYS A 113 -11.97 9.49 4.69
CA LYS A 113 -11.17 9.48 5.93
C LYS A 113 -9.76 8.93 5.66
N LYS A 114 -8.71 9.72 5.94
CA LYS A 114 -7.32 9.24 5.87
C LYS A 114 -7.05 8.21 6.96
N SER A 115 -6.33 7.15 6.61
CA SER A 115 -5.89 6.06 7.47
C SER A 115 -4.45 5.70 7.10
N TYR A 116 -3.84 4.80 7.87
CA TYR A 116 -2.42 4.45 7.75
C TYR A 116 -2.19 2.97 8.02
N VAL A 117 -1.12 2.42 7.45
CA VAL A 117 -0.62 1.05 7.68
C VAL A 117 0.81 1.16 8.19
N ASN A 118 1.07 0.62 9.38
CA ASN A 118 2.44 0.62 9.93
C ASN A 118 3.34 -0.35 9.14
N LEU A 119 2.86 -1.58 8.94
CA LEU A 119 3.54 -2.62 8.16
C LEU A 119 2.50 -3.64 7.72
N SER A 120 2.51 -4.02 6.45
CA SER A 120 1.67 -5.08 5.92
C SER A 120 2.35 -5.75 4.73
N GLY A 121 2.07 -7.01 4.48
CA GLY A 121 2.73 -7.76 3.42
C GLY A 121 2.66 -9.26 3.62
N TYR A 122 3.38 -9.99 2.79
CA TYR A 122 3.55 -11.42 2.90
C TYR A 122 4.91 -11.84 2.34
N ILE A 123 5.38 -12.99 2.83
CA ILE A 123 6.57 -13.66 2.34
C ILE A 123 6.07 -14.82 1.50
N VAL A 124 6.53 -14.89 0.26
CA VAL A 124 6.24 -16.00 -0.64
C VAL A 124 7.46 -16.90 -0.73
N GLU A 125 7.32 -18.13 -0.23
CA GLU A 125 8.38 -19.11 -0.12
C GLU A 125 8.06 -20.35 -0.98
N LYS A 126 8.92 -20.64 -1.96
CA LYS A 126 8.89 -21.90 -2.70
C LYS A 126 9.65 -22.97 -1.92
N ARG A 127 8.93 -23.99 -1.46
CA ARG A 127 9.50 -25.25 -0.97
C ARG A 127 9.27 -26.33 -2.01
N LYS A 128 10.02 -27.44 -1.94
CA LYS A 128 10.06 -28.57 -2.90
C LYS A 128 8.94 -28.53 -3.97
N ASN A 129 7.71 -28.87 -3.57
CA ASN A 129 6.55 -28.95 -4.47
C ASN A 129 5.43 -27.92 -4.15
N HIS A 130 5.64 -27.03 -3.19
CA HIS A 130 4.58 -26.14 -2.69
C HIS A 130 5.06 -24.69 -2.55
N ILE A 131 4.14 -23.75 -2.72
CA ILE A 131 4.39 -22.32 -2.50
C ILE A 131 3.56 -21.91 -1.29
N TYR A 132 4.25 -21.35 -0.30
CA TYR A 132 3.68 -20.81 0.93
C TYR A 132 3.71 -19.28 0.88
#